data_AF-A0A437NZ75-F1
#
_entry.id   AF-A0A437NZ75-F1
#
_cell.length_a   1.000
_cell.length_b   1.000
_cell.length_c   1.000
_cell.angle_alpha   90.00
_cell.angle_beta   90.00
_cell.angle_gamma   90.00
#
_symmetry.space_group_name_H-M   'P 1'
#
loop_
_entity.id
_entity.type
_entity.pdbx_description
1 polymer ?
#
loop_
_entity_poly.entity_id
_entity_poly.type
_entity_poly.pdbx_seq_one_letter_code
_entity_poly.pdbx_strand_id
1 'polypeptide(L)'
;MPPILIAGAGPVGLTLAAELARYGVPVRLIDRCSHPTETSKALVLWSRTLELLDRAGCTPAFLAAGLRAHGATLRRGGSVLGHPSFESIASAYNYALMIPQSATERLLADHLHGLGVVVEREVELTGFRDTGGGVEASLRHADGREETVATPWLIGCDGAHSTVRHGLGVTFAGAAQGDDWLLADVRLAGDGTPPGDEIATYLHRDGPLVIFPIPGGRARVIAVVGPIDPARPDATLAEVQAVVDARAGGGIRVEDPVWLTHFRINERKVSEYRHGRVFLAGDAAHIHSPAGGQGMNTGMQDAINLAWKLAMVVRGQAAETLLDSYSPERNAVGEMVLRNAGRLTDMATLANPAAQAARNLALRVLLGFHAVRDRMAATMSEIEIAYAESPLSHGPHAGDRWPPEHDAGPPPGAGATPLFVLYADDAAQGAALTARFPGLVEAAPRPAGEPGRLVLVRPDGYAGLVADAGDWETAGRYLAELAA
;
A
#
# COMPACT_ATOMS: atom_id res chain seq x y z
N MET A 1 -5.15 -22.02 19.46
CA MET A 1 -4.96 -22.32 18.03
C MET A 1 -3.47 -22.18 17.73
N PRO A 2 -2.89 -23.03 16.85
CA PRO A 2 -1.51 -22.84 16.43
C PRO A 2 -1.36 -21.50 15.68
N PRO A 3 -0.21 -20.82 15.79
CA PRO A 3 -0.02 -19.51 15.20
C PRO A 3 0.11 -19.58 13.67
N ILE A 4 -0.39 -18.55 13.00
CA ILE A 4 -0.15 -18.33 11.57
C ILE A 4 1.31 -17.90 11.38
N LEU A 5 2.00 -18.50 10.41
CA LEU A 5 3.37 -18.15 10.09
C LEU A 5 3.41 -17.05 9.02
N ILE A 6 4.07 -15.94 9.33
CA ILE A 6 4.32 -14.84 8.41
C ILE A 6 5.83 -14.77 8.19
N ALA A 7 6.26 -14.90 6.93
CA ALA A 7 7.66 -14.80 6.54
C ALA A 7 7.96 -13.41 5.98
N GLY A 8 8.83 -12.65 6.66
CA GLY A 8 9.26 -11.30 6.29
C GLY A 8 8.59 -10.23 7.15
N ALA A 9 9.39 -9.46 7.90
CA ALA A 9 8.95 -8.38 8.78
C ALA A 9 9.30 -6.98 8.19
N GLY A 10 9.06 -6.83 6.89
CA GLY A 10 8.91 -5.52 6.26
C GLY A 10 7.54 -4.89 6.56
N PRO A 11 7.21 -3.73 5.96
CA PRO A 11 5.97 -3.01 6.28
C PRO A 11 4.71 -3.86 6.08
N VAL A 12 4.70 -4.71 5.07
CA VAL A 12 3.57 -5.61 4.75
C VAL A 12 3.37 -6.66 5.83
N GLY A 13 4.42 -7.39 6.20
CA GLY A 13 4.32 -8.46 7.20
C GLY A 13 4.03 -7.92 8.61
N LEU A 14 4.61 -6.76 8.96
CA LEU A 14 4.28 -6.06 10.21
C LEU A 14 2.82 -5.61 10.25
N THR A 15 2.30 -5.08 9.14
CA THR A 15 0.88 -4.69 9.02
C THR A 15 -0.04 -5.90 9.16
N LEU A 16 0.26 -7.00 8.45
CA LEU A 16 -0.53 -8.23 8.52
C LEU A 16 -0.56 -8.81 9.93
N ALA A 17 0.60 -8.86 10.59
CA ALA A 17 0.72 -9.35 11.96
C ALA A 17 -0.07 -8.48 12.94
N ALA A 18 -0.02 -7.15 12.79
CA ALA A 18 -0.76 -6.23 13.63
C ALA A 18 -2.27 -6.40 13.46
N GLU A 19 -2.76 -6.48 12.22
CA GLU A 19 -4.18 -6.70 11.94
C GLU A 19 -4.66 -8.05 12.50
N LEU A 20 -3.94 -9.16 12.25
CA LEU A 20 -4.30 -10.47 12.81
C LEU A 20 -4.28 -10.48 14.35
N ALA A 21 -3.30 -9.80 14.96
CA ALA A 21 -3.22 -9.67 16.42
C ALA A 21 -4.40 -8.87 17.00
N ARG A 22 -4.89 -7.83 16.31
CA ARG A 22 -6.14 -7.14 16.71
C ARG A 22 -7.27 -8.15 16.81
N TYR A 23 -7.45 -8.99 15.79
CA TYR A 23 -8.44 -10.06 15.79
C TYR A 23 -8.23 -11.19 16.82
N GLY A 24 -7.16 -11.13 17.63
CA GLY A 24 -6.82 -12.18 18.60
C GLY A 24 -6.33 -13.46 17.94
N VAL A 25 -5.89 -13.40 16.68
CA VAL A 25 -5.33 -14.55 15.96
C VAL A 25 -3.85 -14.67 16.32
N PRO A 26 -3.38 -15.81 16.86
CA PRO A 26 -1.97 -15.99 17.17
C PRO A 26 -1.12 -15.95 15.89
N VAL A 27 -0.02 -15.21 15.92
CA VAL A 27 0.90 -15.06 14.79
C VAL A 27 2.33 -15.35 15.22
N ARG A 28 3.10 -15.93 14.31
CA ARG A 28 4.55 -16.08 14.39
C ARG A 28 5.15 -15.32 13.22
N LEU A 29 5.77 -14.18 13.49
CA LEU A 29 6.38 -13.32 12.48
C LEU A 29 7.89 -13.52 12.50
N ILE A 30 8.43 -14.09 11.43
CA ILE A 30 9.86 -14.36 11.27
C ILE A 30 10.49 -13.44 10.24
N ASP A 31 11.76 -13.10 10.42
CA ASP A 31 12.55 -12.36 9.45
C ASP A 31 14.00 -12.84 9.47
N ARG A 32 14.60 -13.02 8.29
CA ARG A 32 16.00 -13.43 8.16
C ARG A 32 16.99 -12.30 8.51
N CYS A 33 16.57 -11.04 8.42
CA CYS A 33 17.42 -9.90 8.71
C CYS A 33 17.63 -9.76 10.22
N SER A 34 18.84 -9.39 10.62
CA SER A 34 19.19 -9.20 12.04
C SER A 34 18.66 -7.90 12.64
N HIS A 35 18.33 -6.92 11.80
CA HIS A 35 17.79 -5.63 12.20
C HIS A 35 16.76 -5.12 11.17
N PRO A 36 15.88 -4.19 11.56
CA PRO A 36 14.99 -3.49 10.62
C PRO A 36 15.76 -2.78 9.52
N THR A 37 15.09 -2.44 8.42
CA THR A 37 15.74 -1.79 7.29
C THR A 37 16.25 -0.40 7.68
N GLU A 38 17.54 -0.13 7.47
CA GLU A 38 18.12 1.21 7.72
C GLU A 38 17.95 2.14 6.50
N THR A 39 18.14 1.61 5.29
CA THR A 39 18.05 2.37 4.03
C THR A 39 16.67 2.23 3.39
N SER A 40 15.96 3.34 3.27
CA SER A 40 14.53 3.35 2.96
C SER A 40 14.24 3.45 1.46
N LYS A 41 13.65 2.44 0.80
CA LYS A 41 13.27 2.55 -0.63
C LYS A 41 11.98 3.35 -0.83
N ALA A 42 10.98 3.14 0.03
CA ALA A 42 9.75 3.93 0.02
C ALA A 42 9.89 5.20 0.89
N LEU A 43 9.03 6.20 0.67
CA LEU A 43 9.11 7.49 1.38
C LEU A 43 7.75 8.17 1.63
N VAL A 44 6.64 7.52 1.25
CA VAL A 44 5.31 8.14 1.29
C VAL A 44 4.25 7.15 1.76
N LEU A 45 3.39 7.61 2.66
CA LEU A 45 2.10 7.00 2.96
C LEU A 45 1.00 7.87 2.37
N TRP A 46 0.13 7.24 1.58
CA TRP A 46 -0.99 7.88 0.93
C TRP A 46 -2.27 7.82 1.77
N SER A 47 -3.24 8.66 1.42
CA SER A 47 -4.49 8.85 2.14
C SER A 47 -5.20 7.52 2.42
N ARG A 48 -5.30 6.63 1.42
CA ARG A 48 -5.97 5.35 1.62
C ARG A 48 -5.30 4.49 2.68
N THR A 49 -3.98 4.40 2.69
CA THR A 49 -3.24 3.64 3.70
C THR A 49 -3.39 4.26 5.09
N LEU A 50 -3.35 5.59 5.19
CA LEU A 50 -3.53 6.29 6.46
C LEU A 50 -4.91 6.06 7.08
N GLU A 51 -5.97 6.04 6.26
CA GLU A 51 -7.33 5.69 6.72
C GLU A 51 -7.40 4.26 7.27
N LEU A 52 -6.73 3.32 6.63
CA LEU A 52 -6.75 1.94 7.07
C LEU A 52 -5.93 1.75 8.36
N LEU A 53 -4.79 2.42 8.48
CA LEU A 53 -3.98 2.42 9.71
C LEU A 53 -4.70 3.12 10.88
N ASP A 54 -5.55 4.10 10.60
CA ASP A 54 -6.27 4.86 11.63
C ASP A 54 -7.27 3.99 12.38
N ARG A 55 -7.82 2.99 11.71
CA ARG A 55 -8.69 1.96 12.32
C ARG A 55 -7.98 1.15 13.40
N ALA A 56 -6.67 0.92 13.21
CA ALA A 56 -5.81 0.29 14.20
C ALA A 56 -5.36 1.25 15.32
N GLY A 57 -5.65 2.55 15.20
CA GLY A 57 -5.31 3.58 16.18
C GLY A 57 -3.83 3.96 16.20
N CYS A 58 -3.05 3.56 15.19
CA CYS A 58 -1.60 3.79 15.15
C CYS A 58 -1.21 5.06 14.36
N THR A 59 -2.10 5.59 13.52
CA THR A 59 -1.86 6.77 12.65
C THR A 59 -1.29 8.01 13.35
N PRO A 60 -1.70 8.39 14.58
CA PRO A 60 -1.13 9.57 15.25
C PRO A 60 0.40 9.55 15.36
N ALA A 61 1.00 8.38 15.57
CA ALA A 61 2.45 8.22 15.64
C ALA A 61 3.13 8.45 14.27
N PHE A 62 2.50 8.00 13.18
CA PHE A 62 2.96 8.25 11.82
C PHE A 62 2.89 9.74 11.48
N LEU A 63 1.79 10.41 11.82
CA LEU A 63 1.63 11.84 11.57
C LEU A 63 2.63 12.69 12.35
N ALA A 64 3.00 12.27 13.56
CA ALA A 64 4.00 12.96 14.37
C ALA A 64 5.44 12.78 13.84
N ALA A 65 5.73 11.64 13.21
CA ALA A 65 7.06 11.32 12.68
C ALA A 65 7.27 11.78 11.23
N GLY A 66 6.19 11.88 10.44
CA GLY A 66 6.23 12.24 9.04
C GLY A 66 6.10 13.75 8.79
N LEU A 67 6.32 14.13 7.53
CA LEU A 67 6.11 15.48 7.02
C LEU A 67 4.90 15.49 6.08
N ARG A 68 3.96 16.41 6.27
CA ARG A 68 2.77 16.51 5.41
C ARG A 68 3.13 17.34 4.18
N ALA A 69 3.17 16.70 3.02
CA ALA A 69 3.31 17.40 1.75
C ALA A 69 1.92 17.64 1.14
N HIS A 70 1.58 18.92 0.92
CA HIS A 70 0.22 19.34 0.57
C HIS A 70 -0.03 19.44 -0.95
N GLY A 71 1.02 19.25 -1.75
CA GLY A 71 0.91 19.29 -3.19
C GLY A 71 2.17 18.82 -3.89
N ALA A 72 2.13 18.97 -5.21
CA ALA A 72 3.29 18.75 -6.05
C ALA A 72 3.42 19.87 -7.08
N THR A 73 4.64 20.23 -7.44
CA THR A 73 4.92 21.14 -8.56
C THR A 73 5.49 20.38 -9.74
N LEU A 74 4.91 20.60 -10.92
CA LEU A 74 5.48 20.16 -12.18
C LEU A 74 6.23 21.32 -12.81
N ARG A 75 7.53 21.13 -13.09
CA ARG A 75 8.46 22.20 -13.45
C ARG A 75 9.24 21.86 -14.72
N ARG A 76 9.75 22.88 -15.40
CA ARG A 76 10.77 22.79 -16.45
C ARG A 76 11.86 23.80 -16.14
N GLY A 77 12.99 23.34 -15.61
CA GLY A 77 13.98 24.21 -14.97
C GLY A 77 13.33 25.05 -13.87
N GLY A 78 13.61 26.35 -13.84
CA GLY A 78 13.02 27.28 -12.87
C GLY A 78 11.53 27.59 -13.05
N SER A 79 10.91 27.21 -14.18
CA SER A 79 9.50 27.56 -14.49
C SER A 79 8.51 26.50 -14.01
N VAL A 80 7.42 26.91 -13.36
CA VAL A 80 6.31 26.03 -12.97
C VAL A 80 5.32 25.86 -14.13
N LEU A 81 5.03 24.62 -14.49
CA LEU A 81 4.05 24.21 -15.51
C LEU A 81 2.67 23.94 -14.89
N GLY A 82 2.62 23.47 -13.65
CA GLY A 82 1.39 23.21 -12.92
C GLY A 82 1.67 22.90 -11.44
N HIS A 83 0.66 23.13 -10.60
CA HIS A 83 0.71 22.88 -9.16
C HIS A 83 -0.57 22.14 -8.73
N PRO A 84 -0.64 20.81 -8.87
CA PRO A 84 -1.68 20.01 -8.20
C PRO A 84 -1.58 20.14 -6.68
N SER A 85 -2.64 20.68 -6.08
CA SER A 85 -2.90 20.60 -4.63
C SER A 85 -3.54 19.25 -4.31
N PHE A 86 -3.28 18.75 -3.10
CA PHE A 86 -3.90 17.53 -2.57
C PHE A 86 -5.13 17.80 -1.71
N GLU A 87 -5.47 19.07 -1.47
CA GLU A 87 -6.62 19.45 -0.62
C GLU A 87 -7.96 18.89 -1.10
N SER A 88 -8.11 18.64 -2.41
CA SER A 88 -9.32 18.09 -3.03
C SER A 88 -9.48 16.57 -2.90
N ILE A 89 -8.48 15.87 -2.34
CA ILE A 89 -8.60 14.44 -2.04
C ILE A 89 -9.71 14.26 -0.99
N ALA A 90 -10.73 13.44 -1.31
CA ALA A 90 -11.87 13.13 -0.45
C ALA A 90 -11.46 12.18 0.70
N SER A 91 -10.65 12.71 1.62
CA SER A 91 -10.10 12.04 2.79
C SER A 91 -9.76 13.07 3.87
N ALA A 92 -9.83 12.68 5.14
CA ALA A 92 -9.26 13.46 6.24
C ALA A 92 -7.71 13.57 6.15
N TYR A 93 -7.09 12.69 5.37
CA TYR A 93 -5.64 12.64 5.12
C TYR A 93 -5.31 13.17 3.71
N ASN A 94 -5.80 14.36 3.37
CA ASN A 94 -5.68 15.00 2.05
C ASN A 94 -4.28 15.59 1.77
N TYR A 95 -3.24 14.78 2.01
CA TYR A 95 -1.83 15.10 1.82
C TYR A 95 -1.01 13.81 1.60
N ALA A 96 0.18 13.96 1.03
CA ALA A 96 1.18 12.90 1.03
C ALA A 96 1.93 12.93 2.37
N LEU A 97 1.85 11.87 3.18
CA LEU A 97 2.67 11.81 4.39
C LEU A 97 4.06 11.29 4.03
N MET A 98 5.02 12.21 3.97
CA MET A 98 6.41 11.93 3.68
C MET A 98 7.07 11.32 4.91
N ILE A 99 7.27 10.01 4.89
CA ILE A 99 7.85 9.24 5.98
C ILE A 99 8.71 8.10 5.40
N PRO A 100 9.98 7.99 5.80
CA PRO A 100 10.82 6.87 5.38
C PRO A 100 10.21 5.52 5.82
N GLN A 101 10.28 4.52 4.93
CA GLN A 101 9.99 3.12 5.22
C GLN A 101 10.62 2.63 6.52
N SER A 102 11.87 3.01 6.84
CA SER A 102 12.51 2.60 8.10
C SER A 102 11.80 3.14 9.34
N ALA A 103 11.24 4.36 9.26
CA ALA A 103 10.39 4.91 10.30
C ALA A 103 9.02 4.21 10.33
N THR A 104 8.43 3.93 9.16
CA THR A 104 7.18 3.15 9.05
C THR A 104 7.32 1.76 9.68
N GLU A 105 8.38 1.01 9.35
CA GLU A 105 8.67 -0.32 9.92
C GLU A 105 8.83 -0.25 11.43
N ARG A 106 9.59 0.73 11.94
CA ARG A 106 9.76 0.93 13.38
C ARG A 106 8.43 1.19 14.08
N LEU A 107 7.62 2.12 13.56
CA LEU A 107 6.33 2.48 14.15
C LEU A 107 5.34 1.30 14.12
N LEU A 108 5.32 0.53 13.04
CA LEU A 108 4.53 -0.71 12.96
C LEU A 108 5.03 -1.76 13.95
N ALA A 109 6.35 -1.94 14.10
CA ALA A 109 6.93 -2.86 15.07
C ALA A 109 6.64 -2.45 16.51
N ASP A 110 6.70 -1.16 16.83
CA ASP A 110 6.34 -0.62 18.15
C ASP A 110 4.85 -0.87 18.45
N HIS A 111 3.97 -0.63 17.47
CA HIS A 111 2.55 -0.93 17.59
C HIS A 111 2.30 -2.44 17.80
N LEU A 112 2.97 -3.28 17.00
CA LEU A 112 2.88 -4.73 17.08
C LEU A 112 3.36 -5.27 18.44
N HIS A 113 4.42 -4.68 18.99
CA HIS A 113 4.91 -4.99 20.34
C HIS A 113 3.86 -4.66 21.41
N GLY A 114 3.15 -3.55 21.26
CA GLY A 114 2.01 -3.19 22.12
C GLY A 114 0.85 -4.20 22.06
N LEU A 115 0.74 -4.97 20.98
CA LEU A 115 -0.20 -6.08 20.83
C LEU A 115 0.35 -7.43 21.33
N GLY A 116 1.55 -7.45 21.92
CA GLY A 116 2.18 -8.64 22.48
C GLY A 116 2.85 -9.56 21.44
N VAL A 117 3.06 -9.07 20.21
CA VAL A 117 3.72 -9.82 19.14
C VAL A 117 5.13 -9.26 18.93
N VAL A 118 6.12 -10.14 18.82
CA VAL A 118 7.52 -9.78 18.59
C VAL A 118 7.98 -10.40 17.29
N VAL A 119 8.87 -9.69 16.58
CA VAL A 119 9.53 -10.22 15.39
C VAL A 119 10.65 -11.18 15.80
N GLU A 120 10.59 -12.42 15.34
CA GLU A 120 11.71 -13.35 15.42
C GLU A 120 12.73 -13.04 14.32
N ARG A 121 13.76 -12.26 14.68
CA ARG A 121 14.85 -11.88 13.78
C ARG A 121 15.86 -13.02 13.63
N GLU A 122 16.58 -13.00 12.50
CA GLU A 122 17.55 -14.03 12.12
C GLU A 122 16.95 -15.46 12.04
N VAL A 123 15.68 -15.54 11.65
CA VAL A 123 14.95 -16.79 11.37
C VAL A 123 14.50 -16.78 9.91
N GLU A 124 15.09 -17.66 9.12
CA GLU A 124 14.86 -17.74 7.68
C GLU A 124 13.94 -18.91 7.34
N LEU A 125 12.87 -18.64 6.58
CA LEU A 125 12.11 -19.69 5.91
C LEU A 125 12.94 -20.25 4.74
N THR A 126 13.24 -21.55 4.77
CA THR A 126 14.05 -22.22 3.73
C THR A 126 13.23 -23.12 2.82
N GLY A 127 12.04 -23.53 3.25
CA GLY A 127 11.13 -24.35 2.46
C GLY A 127 9.80 -24.58 3.16
N PHE A 128 8.81 -25.09 2.44
CA PHE A 128 7.51 -25.45 3.01
C PHE A 128 6.80 -26.51 2.16
N ARG A 129 5.78 -27.16 2.74
CA ARG A 129 4.87 -28.07 2.07
C ARG A 129 3.45 -27.86 2.59
N ASP A 130 2.52 -27.54 1.69
CA ASP A 130 1.08 -27.57 2.00
C ASP A 130 0.60 -29.03 2.07
N THR A 131 -0.02 -29.40 3.18
CA THR A 131 -0.56 -30.75 3.43
C THR A 131 -2.07 -30.84 3.20
N GLY A 132 -2.72 -29.74 2.82
CA GLY A 132 -4.18 -29.59 2.69
C GLY A 132 -4.87 -29.30 4.03
N GLY A 133 -4.34 -29.82 5.14
CA GLY A 133 -4.80 -29.52 6.50
C GLY A 133 -4.01 -28.40 7.22
N GLY A 134 -2.87 -28.01 6.64
CA GLY A 134 -1.97 -26.99 7.16
C GLY A 134 -0.71 -26.91 6.30
N VAL A 135 0.31 -26.21 6.77
CA VAL A 135 1.60 -26.07 6.11
C VAL A 135 2.70 -26.53 7.07
N GLU A 136 3.58 -27.39 6.58
CA GLU A 136 4.85 -27.73 7.25
C GLU A 136 5.93 -26.80 6.70
N ALA A 137 6.47 -25.92 7.53
CA ALA A 137 7.50 -24.95 7.15
C ALA A 137 8.85 -25.35 7.76
N SER A 138 9.92 -25.21 6.98
CA SER A 138 11.31 -25.42 7.40
C SER A 138 11.96 -24.07 7.64
N LEU A 139 12.46 -23.87 8.86
CA LEU A 139 13.10 -22.65 9.32
C LEU A 139 14.57 -22.92 9.64
N ARG A 140 15.43 -21.94 9.39
CA ARG A 140 16.82 -21.94 9.79
C ARG A 140 17.10 -20.74 10.69
N HIS A 141 17.68 -21.01 11.86
CA HIS A 141 18.08 -20.00 12.84
C HIS A 141 19.53 -19.54 12.60
N ALA A 142 19.90 -18.40 13.18
CA ALA A 142 21.26 -17.83 13.07
C ALA A 142 22.38 -18.80 13.52
N ASP A 143 22.10 -19.65 14.51
CA ASP A 143 23.02 -20.66 15.04
C ASP A 143 23.15 -21.90 14.13
N GLY A 144 22.47 -21.92 12.99
CA GLY A 144 22.42 -23.03 12.04
C GLY A 144 21.41 -24.11 12.40
N ARG A 145 20.67 -23.98 13.52
CA ARG A 145 19.62 -24.92 13.89
C ARG A 145 18.50 -24.89 12.86
N GLU A 146 18.11 -26.08 12.40
CA GLU A 146 16.92 -26.28 11.59
C GLU A 146 15.72 -26.61 12.47
N GLU A 147 14.57 -26.04 12.14
CA GLU A 147 13.30 -26.24 12.82
C GLU A 147 12.22 -26.54 11.78
N THR A 148 11.43 -27.58 12.01
CA THR A 148 10.20 -27.81 11.24
C THR A 148 9.01 -27.42 12.09
N VAL A 149 8.16 -26.52 11.58
CA VAL A 149 6.96 -26.03 12.26
C VAL A 149 5.72 -26.36 11.44
N ALA A 150 4.68 -26.87 12.11
CA ALA A 150 3.35 -27.01 11.55
C ALA A 150 2.54 -25.75 11.85
N THR A 151 1.97 -25.13 10.82
CA THR A 151 1.13 -23.92 10.91
C THR A 151 -0.16 -24.13 10.11
N PRO A 152 -1.31 -23.57 10.50
CA PRO A 152 -2.53 -23.65 9.70
C PRO A 152 -2.41 -22.88 8.37
N TRP A 153 -1.59 -21.82 8.34
CA TRP A 153 -1.44 -20.94 7.18
C TRP A 153 -0.02 -20.37 7.11
N LEU A 154 0.49 -20.16 5.90
CA LEU A 154 1.77 -19.50 5.63
C LEU A 154 1.52 -18.27 4.75
N ILE A 155 2.05 -17.11 5.13
CA ILE A 155 1.99 -15.90 4.31
C ILE A 155 3.40 -15.40 4.01
N GLY A 156 3.73 -15.34 2.72
CA GLY A 156 4.95 -14.75 2.19
C GLY A 156 4.82 -13.23 2.08
N CYS A 157 5.49 -12.54 2.99
CA CYS A 157 5.74 -11.09 2.97
C CYS A 157 7.25 -10.81 2.82
N ASP A 158 7.99 -11.76 2.24
CA ASP A 158 9.44 -11.89 2.17
C ASP A 158 10.06 -11.20 0.93
N GLY A 159 9.30 -10.28 0.34
CA GLY A 159 9.77 -9.29 -0.62
C GLY A 159 10.11 -9.82 -2.02
N ALA A 160 10.86 -9.02 -2.76
CA ALA A 160 11.13 -9.25 -4.18
C ALA A 160 11.79 -10.61 -4.49
N HIS A 161 12.54 -11.19 -3.56
CA HIS A 161 13.22 -12.48 -3.70
C HIS A 161 12.52 -13.62 -2.93
N SER A 162 11.22 -13.46 -2.68
CA SER A 162 10.38 -14.37 -1.88
C SER A 162 10.70 -15.86 -2.06
N THR A 163 11.12 -16.49 -0.95
CA THR A 163 11.25 -17.95 -0.82
C THR A 163 9.88 -18.60 -0.99
N VAL A 164 8.82 -17.99 -0.44
CA VAL A 164 7.46 -18.52 -0.58
C VAL A 164 7.04 -18.60 -2.05
N ARG A 165 7.21 -17.51 -2.80
CA ARG A 165 6.89 -17.47 -4.23
C ARG A 165 7.69 -18.50 -5.02
N HIS A 166 8.99 -18.62 -4.77
CA HIS A 166 9.82 -19.60 -5.47
C HIS A 166 9.43 -21.05 -5.12
N GLY A 167 9.11 -21.32 -3.85
CA GLY A 167 8.64 -22.64 -3.41
C GLY A 167 7.29 -23.05 -4.01
N LEU A 168 6.41 -22.08 -4.31
CA LEU A 168 5.16 -22.33 -5.05
C LEU A 168 5.37 -22.59 -6.55
N GLY A 169 6.56 -22.29 -7.10
CA GLY A 169 6.84 -22.45 -8.53
C GLY A 169 6.01 -21.53 -9.44
N VAL A 170 5.47 -20.42 -8.92
CA VAL A 170 4.61 -19.51 -9.68
C VAL A 170 5.41 -18.55 -10.54
N THR A 171 4.91 -18.29 -11.76
CA THR A 171 5.56 -17.39 -12.70
C THR A 171 5.47 -15.95 -12.23
N PHE A 172 6.61 -15.27 -12.15
CA PHE A 172 6.69 -13.85 -11.83
C PHE A 172 6.88 -13.02 -13.10
N ALA A 173 5.75 -12.81 -13.79
CA ALA A 173 5.70 -12.24 -15.13
C ALA A 173 5.89 -10.72 -15.11
N GLY A 174 6.65 -10.21 -16.09
CA GLY A 174 6.90 -8.78 -16.26
C GLY A 174 8.24 -8.48 -16.90
N ALA A 175 8.67 -7.22 -16.85
CA ALA A 175 9.88 -6.73 -17.53
C ALA A 175 10.76 -5.89 -16.59
N ALA A 176 12.07 -5.88 -16.86
CA ALA A 176 12.97 -4.88 -16.31
C ALA A 176 12.89 -3.62 -17.16
N GLN A 177 12.88 -2.44 -16.54
CA GLN A 177 13.06 -1.19 -17.28
C GLN A 177 14.52 -1.06 -17.74
N GLY A 178 14.75 -0.31 -18.81
CA GLY A 178 16.04 -0.22 -19.50
C GLY A 178 17.02 0.84 -18.96
N ASP A 179 16.65 1.58 -17.91
CA ASP A 179 17.41 2.73 -17.41
C ASP A 179 17.90 2.54 -15.97
N ASP A 180 19.08 3.12 -15.66
CA ASP A 180 19.57 3.30 -14.29
C ASP A 180 19.01 4.60 -13.69
N TRP A 181 18.69 4.54 -12.40
CA TRP A 181 18.16 5.65 -11.62
C TRP A 181 19.11 6.01 -10.49
N LEU A 182 19.33 7.29 -10.26
CA LEU A 182 20.04 7.85 -9.12
C LEU A 182 19.05 8.15 -8.00
N LEU A 183 19.42 7.83 -6.77
CA LEU A 183 18.73 8.23 -5.55
C LEU A 183 19.75 8.84 -4.58
N ALA A 184 19.39 9.98 -4.00
CA ALA A 184 20.19 10.64 -2.97
C ALA A 184 19.33 11.24 -1.86
N ASP A 185 19.69 10.99 -0.60
CA ASP A 185 19.12 11.68 0.57
C ASP A 185 20.12 12.72 1.08
N VAL A 186 19.73 13.99 1.00
CA VAL A 186 20.63 15.15 1.06
C VAL A 186 19.95 16.33 1.75
N ARG A 187 20.72 17.36 2.10
CA ARG A 187 20.20 18.70 2.40
C ARG A 187 20.26 19.57 1.15
N LEU A 188 19.25 20.40 0.97
CA LEU A 188 19.19 21.38 -0.12
C LEU A 188 19.32 22.79 0.44
N ALA A 189 20.12 23.62 -0.22
CA ALA A 189 20.31 25.02 0.15
C ALA A 189 20.32 25.95 -1.06
N GLY A 190 19.98 27.22 -0.86
CA GLY A 190 19.96 28.25 -1.91
C GLY A 190 18.57 28.56 -2.43
N ASP A 191 18.46 29.69 -3.14
CA ASP A 191 17.19 30.32 -3.51
C ASP A 191 16.38 29.52 -4.55
N GLY A 192 17.00 28.55 -5.22
CA GLY A 192 16.34 27.65 -6.17
C GLY A 192 15.60 26.48 -5.52
N THR A 193 15.75 26.29 -4.20
CA THR A 193 15.21 25.11 -3.48
C THR A 193 13.67 25.12 -3.53
N PRO A 194 13.01 23.98 -3.86
CA PRO A 194 11.56 23.91 -3.81
C PRO A 194 11.01 24.05 -2.38
N PRO A 195 9.71 24.36 -2.21
CA PRO A 195 9.08 24.37 -0.89
C PRO A 195 9.31 23.06 -0.12
N GLY A 196 9.52 23.18 1.20
CA GLY A 196 9.83 22.04 2.08
C GLY A 196 8.64 21.11 2.35
N ASP A 197 7.48 21.39 1.77
CA ASP A 197 6.20 20.73 1.96
C ASP A 197 5.51 20.39 0.61
N GLU A 198 6.28 20.38 -0.48
CA GLU A 198 5.77 20.02 -1.80
C GLU A 198 6.72 19.07 -2.54
N ILE A 199 6.16 18.14 -3.30
CA ILE A 199 6.93 17.27 -4.20
C ILE A 199 7.27 18.06 -5.46
N ALA A 200 8.56 18.28 -5.77
CA ALA A 200 8.96 19.00 -6.97
C ALA A 200 9.43 18.06 -8.08
N THR A 201 8.67 17.99 -9.16
CA THR A 201 8.98 17.18 -10.35
C THR A 201 9.45 18.06 -11.49
N TYR A 202 10.68 17.86 -11.94
CA TYR A 202 11.32 18.59 -13.03
C TYR A 202 11.35 17.71 -14.29
N LEU A 203 10.60 18.13 -15.30
CA LEU A 203 10.63 17.51 -16.63
C LEU A 203 11.83 18.05 -17.40
N HIS A 204 12.74 17.15 -17.77
CA HIS A 204 13.93 17.48 -18.55
C HIS A 204 14.08 16.53 -19.75
N ARG A 205 14.86 16.96 -20.76
CA ARG A 205 15.06 16.17 -21.99
C ARG A 205 15.84 14.87 -21.76
N ASP A 206 16.67 14.84 -20.72
CA ASP A 206 17.52 13.71 -20.33
C ASP A 206 16.84 12.82 -19.27
N GLY A 207 15.52 12.96 -19.09
CA GLY A 207 14.73 12.24 -18.11
C GLY A 207 14.33 13.10 -16.90
N PRO A 208 13.34 12.64 -16.11
CA PRO A 208 12.81 13.38 -14.97
C PRO A 208 13.84 13.50 -13.83
N LEU A 209 13.68 14.56 -13.04
CA LEU A 209 14.27 14.73 -11.72
C LEU A 209 13.12 14.99 -10.75
N VAL A 210 13.06 14.27 -9.63
CA VAL A 210 12.04 14.47 -8.60
C VAL A 210 12.73 14.73 -7.28
N ILE A 211 12.30 15.78 -6.60
CA ILE A 211 12.74 16.14 -5.27
C ILE A 211 11.56 15.97 -4.33
N PHE A 212 11.72 15.09 -3.35
CA PHE A 212 10.73 14.82 -2.33
C PHE A 212 11.20 15.41 -1.00
N PRO A 213 10.39 16.24 -0.31
CA PRO A 213 10.71 16.66 1.04
C PRO A 213 10.62 15.47 1.99
N ILE A 214 11.59 15.34 2.90
CA ILE A 214 11.56 14.34 3.96
C ILE A 214 11.81 15.02 5.33
N PRO A 215 11.37 14.42 6.45
CA PRO A 215 11.53 15.01 7.77
C PRO A 215 12.98 15.41 8.11
N GLY A 216 13.14 16.44 8.95
CA GLY A 216 14.46 16.89 9.42
C GLY A 216 15.21 17.83 8.46
N GLY A 217 14.49 18.53 7.57
CA GLY A 217 15.07 19.51 6.65
C GLY A 217 15.93 18.86 5.55
N ARG A 218 15.63 17.60 5.22
CA ARG A 218 16.29 16.85 4.15
C ARG A 218 15.35 16.71 2.96
N ALA A 219 15.92 16.34 1.83
CA ALA A 219 15.18 15.98 0.62
C ALA A 219 15.75 14.70 0.02
N ARG A 220 14.87 13.94 -0.62
CA ARG A 220 15.26 12.83 -1.49
C ARG A 220 15.23 13.27 -2.94
N VAL A 221 16.34 13.11 -3.62
CA VAL A 221 16.52 13.39 -5.04
C VAL A 221 16.48 12.06 -5.79
N ILE A 222 15.60 11.94 -6.78
CA ILE A 222 15.51 10.79 -7.67
C ILE A 222 15.61 11.27 -9.12
N ALA A 223 16.46 10.65 -9.92
CA ALA A 223 16.65 11.02 -11.32
C ALA A 223 17.00 9.83 -12.21
N VAL A 224 16.49 9.81 -13.43
CA VAL A 224 16.98 8.87 -14.47
C VAL A 224 18.38 9.33 -14.89
N VAL A 225 19.38 8.44 -14.90
CA VAL A 225 20.77 8.78 -15.28
C VAL A 225 21.23 8.12 -16.59
N GLY A 226 20.28 7.56 -17.34
CA GLY A 226 20.47 7.00 -18.68
C GLY A 226 20.28 5.48 -18.71
N PRO A 227 20.58 4.85 -19.86
CA PRO A 227 20.46 3.40 -20.02
C PRO A 227 21.29 2.64 -19.00
N ILE A 228 20.87 1.40 -18.73
CA ILE A 228 21.58 0.48 -17.84
C ILE A 228 23.04 0.33 -18.27
N ASP A 229 23.95 0.62 -17.34
CA ASP A 229 25.38 0.40 -17.49
C ASP A 229 25.91 -0.44 -16.30
N PRO A 230 26.26 -1.72 -16.53
CA PRO A 230 26.85 -2.58 -15.49
C PRO A 230 28.18 -2.06 -14.93
N ALA A 231 28.88 -1.20 -15.64
CA ALA A 231 30.16 -0.61 -15.22
C ALA A 231 30.01 0.79 -14.60
N ARG A 232 28.77 1.25 -14.37
CA ARG A 232 28.50 2.55 -13.76
C ARG A 232 29.17 2.63 -12.38
N PRO A 233 29.99 3.68 -12.11
CA PRO A 233 30.59 3.86 -10.80
C PRO A 233 29.53 4.20 -9.75
N ASP A 234 29.87 4.01 -8.48
CA ASP A 234 28.99 4.37 -7.36
C ASP A 234 28.59 5.86 -7.42
N ALA A 235 27.34 6.12 -7.03
CA ALA A 235 26.78 7.46 -7.01
C ALA A 235 27.60 8.41 -6.11
N THR A 236 27.90 9.60 -6.63
CA THR A 236 28.67 10.62 -5.90
C THR A 236 27.84 11.89 -5.67
N LEU A 237 28.16 12.65 -4.62
CA LEU A 237 27.51 13.95 -4.38
C LEU A 237 27.70 14.91 -5.57
N ALA A 238 28.85 14.86 -6.24
CA ALA A 238 29.12 15.67 -7.42
C ALA A 238 28.22 15.30 -8.61
N GLU A 239 27.91 14.01 -8.79
CA GLU A 239 26.93 13.55 -9.79
C GLU A 239 25.53 14.08 -9.46
N VAL A 240 25.10 14.00 -8.19
CA VAL A 240 23.80 14.54 -7.74
C VAL A 240 23.71 16.04 -8.01
N GLN A 241 24.74 16.81 -7.62
CA GLN A 241 24.82 18.25 -7.87
C GLN A 241 24.72 18.56 -9.37
N ALA A 242 25.46 17.84 -10.21
CA ALA A 242 25.44 18.04 -11.66
C ALA A 242 24.05 17.75 -12.27
N VAL A 243 23.35 16.71 -11.82
CA VAL A 243 21.98 16.39 -12.25
C VAL A 243 21.00 17.48 -11.81
N VAL A 244 21.10 17.96 -10.57
CA VAL A 244 20.25 19.02 -10.04
C VAL A 244 20.47 20.33 -10.80
N ASP A 245 21.72 20.75 -11.02
CA ASP A 245 22.03 21.97 -11.76
C ASP A 245 21.49 21.93 -13.19
N ALA A 246 21.68 20.80 -13.88
CA ALA A 246 21.22 20.62 -15.25
C ALA A 246 19.69 20.65 -15.39
N ARG A 247 18.96 20.06 -14.44
CA ARG A 247 17.51 19.80 -14.60
C ARG A 247 16.61 20.77 -13.82
N ALA A 248 17.07 21.25 -12.67
CA ALA A 248 16.29 22.18 -11.82
C ALA A 248 16.48 23.65 -12.19
N GLY A 249 17.47 23.99 -13.02
CA GLY A 249 17.72 25.36 -13.49
C GLY A 249 18.69 26.17 -12.62
N GLY A 250 19.51 25.49 -11.81
CA GLY A 250 20.54 26.10 -10.95
C GLY A 250 20.01 26.73 -9.66
N GLY A 251 20.92 27.19 -8.80
CA GLY A 251 20.59 27.86 -7.53
C GLY A 251 20.23 26.94 -6.37
N ILE A 252 20.42 25.62 -6.55
CA ILE A 252 20.27 24.60 -5.52
C ILE A 252 21.64 23.98 -5.25
N ARG A 253 22.11 24.07 -4.01
CA ARG A 253 23.28 23.34 -3.52
C ARG A 253 22.83 22.08 -2.82
N VAL A 254 23.48 20.97 -3.14
CA VAL A 254 23.26 19.66 -2.55
C VAL A 254 24.38 19.39 -1.56
N GLU A 255 24.03 19.19 -0.29
CA GLU A 255 24.99 19.12 0.82
C GLU A 255 24.63 17.96 1.76
N ASP A 256 25.57 17.53 2.61
CA ASP A 256 25.33 16.55 3.70
C ASP A 256 24.62 15.24 3.26
N PRO A 257 25.21 14.45 2.33
CA PRO A 257 24.61 13.21 1.87
C PRO A 257 24.59 12.15 2.96
N VAL A 258 23.44 11.52 3.18
CA VAL A 258 23.30 10.37 4.08
C VAL A 258 23.10 9.06 3.32
N TRP A 259 22.66 9.13 2.06
CA TRP A 259 22.54 7.97 1.19
C TRP A 259 22.70 8.39 -0.27
N LEU A 260 23.50 7.64 -1.02
CA LEU A 260 23.74 7.81 -2.46
C LEU A 260 23.75 6.42 -3.09
N THR A 261 22.93 6.19 -4.11
CA THR A 261 22.90 4.90 -4.80
C THR A 261 22.36 5.04 -6.22
N HIS A 262 22.79 4.14 -7.11
CA HIS A 262 22.04 3.83 -8.32
C HIS A 262 21.12 2.61 -8.07
N PHE A 263 19.99 2.56 -8.76
CA PHE A 263 19.06 1.44 -8.71
C PHE A 263 18.36 1.22 -10.05
N ARG A 264 17.78 0.03 -10.23
CA ARG A 264 17.03 -0.36 -11.43
C ARG A 264 15.60 -0.70 -11.07
N ILE A 265 14.69 -0.36 -11.97
CA ILE A 265 13.27 -0.64 -11.81
C ILE A 265 12.93 -1.98 -12.47
N ASN A 266 12.24 -2.85 -11.72
CA ASN A 266 11.64 -4.06 -12.24
C ASN A 266 10.13 -3.99 -12.03
N GLU A 267 9.36 -4.37 -13.02
CA GLU A 267 7.90 -4.47 -12.95
C GLU A 267 7.51 -5.93 -13.15
N ARG A 268 7.07 -6.60 -12.10
CA ARG A 268 6.73 -8.03 -12.14
C ARG A 268 5.57 -8.34 -11.20
N LYS A 269 4.72 -9.28 -11.57
CA LYS A 269 3.64 -9.77 -10.69
C LYS A 269 3.36 -11.26 -10.87
N VAL A 270 2.73 -11.86 -9.88
CA VAL A 270 2.03 -13.15 -10.00
C VAL A 270 0.56 -12.91 -10.34
N SER A 271 -0.13 -13.89 -10.93
CA SER A 271 -1.57 -13.80 -11.22
C SER A 271 -2.45 -14.22 -10.03
N GLU A 272 -1.98 -15.21 -9.26
CA GLU A 272 -2.71 -15.80 -8.13
C GLU A 272 -1.93 -15.58 -6.84
N TYR A 273 -2.60 -15.02 -5.83
CA TYR A 273 -1.99 -14.65 -4.55
C TYR A 273 -2.26 -15.70 -3.47
N ARG A 274 -3.23 -16.59 -3.69
CA ARG A 274 -3.56 -17.74 -2.84
C ARG A 274 -3.22 -19.05 -3.55
N HIS A 275 -2.56 -19.96 -2.84
CA HIS A 275 -2.28 -21.33 -3.26
C HIS A 275 -2.54 -22.27 -2.09
N GLY A 276 -3.76 -22.83 -2.03
CA GLY A 276 -4.20 -23.64 -0.90
C GLY A 276 -4.14 -22.85 0.41
N ARG A 277 -3.25 -23.27 1.32
CA ARG A 277 -2.99 -22.63 2.62
C ARG A 277 -1.82 -21.66 2.65
N VAL A 278 -1.30 -21.30 1.47
CA VAL A 278 -0.16 -20.40 1.30
C VAL A 278 -0.58 -19.13 0.57
N PHE A 279 -0.19 -17.96 1.07
CA PHE A 279 -0.49 -16.67 0.47
C PHE A 279 0.77 -15.85 0.17
N LEU A 280 0.68 -14.94 -0.79
CA LEU A 280 1.70 -13.93 -1.11
C LEU A 280 1.11 -12.53 -0.95
N ALA A 281 1.85 -11.60 -0.33
CA ALA A 281 1.43 -10.21 -0.18
C ALA A 281 2.60 -9.23 -0.40
N GLY A 282 2.31 -8.05 -0.95
CA GLY A 282 3.32 -7.02 -1.25
C GLY A 282 4.33 -7.45 -2.32
N ASP A 283 5.59 -7.06 -2.16
CA ASP A 283 6.70 -7.36 -3.07
C ASP A 283 6.92 -8.86 -3.36
N ALA A 284 6.40 -9.75 -2.50
CA ALA A 284 6.38 -11.18 -2.77
C ALA A 284 5.44 -11.54 -3.93
N ALA A 285 4.34 -10.79 -4.10
CA ALA A 285 3.33 -10.96 -5.14
C ALA A 285 3.51 -9.99 -6.32
N HIS A 286 3.97 -8.75 -6.10
CA HIS A 286 4.11 -7.73 -7.14
C HIS A 286 5.19 -6.70 -6.82
N ILE A 287 6.02 -6.36 -7.79
CA ILE A 287 7.00 -5.27 -7.75
C ILE A 287 6.67 -4.33 -8.91
N HIS A 288 6.76 -3.03 -8.68
CA HIS A 288 6.49 -2.04 -9.71
C HIS A 288 7.43 -0.85 -9.64
N SER A 289 7.33 0.04 -10.63
CA SER A 289 8.03 1.33 -10.64
C SER A 289 7.71 2.13 -9.37
N PRO A 290 8.72 2.78 -8.73
CA PRO A 290 8.49 3.67 -7.60
C PRO A 290 7.75 4.95 -8.00
N ALA A 291 7.48 5.17 -9.29
CA ALA A 291 6.66 6.27 -9.76
C ALA A 291 5.31 6.28 -9.02
N GLY A 292 4.96 7.45 -8.45
CA GLY A 292 3.74 7.60 -7.63
C GLY A 292 3.86 7.12 -6.19
N GLY A 293 4.92 6.42 -5.79
CA GLY A 293 5.16 6.02 -4.39
C GLY A 293 4.18 4.97 -3.83
N GLN A 294 3.60 4.13 -4.71
CA GLN A 294 2.45 3.30 -4.37
C GLN A 294 2.78 1.93 -3.77
N GLY A 295 4.02 1.43 -3.84
CA GLY A 295 4.25 -0.01 -3.61
C GLY A 295 4.14 -0.48 -2.19
N MET A 296 4.75 0.28 -1.27
CA MET A 296 4.57 0.04 0.15
C MET A 296 3.08 0.16 0.54
N ASN A 297 2.39 1.16 0.00
CA ASN A 297 0.96 1.39 0.26
C ASN A 297 0.09 0.23 -0.23
N THR A 298 0.27 -0.19 -1.48
CA THR A 298 -0.44 -1.31 -2.09
C THR A 298 -0.17 -2.61 -1.32
N GLY A 299 1.08 -2.88 -0.93
CA GLY A 299 1.41 -4.05 -0.12
C GLY A 299 0.78 -4.03 1.27
N MET A 300 0.78 -2.90 1.97
CA MET A 300 0.11 -2.77 3.26
C MET A 300 -1.41 -2.95 3.13
N GLN A 301 -2.01 -2.47 2.04
CA GLN A 301 -3.42 -2.71 1.73
C GLN A 301 -3.72 -4.18 1.41
N ASP A 302 -2.79 -4.92 0.79
CA ASP A 302 -2.93 -6.38 0.62
C ASP A 302 -3.02 -7.07 1.97
N ALA A 303 -2.14 -6.70 2.91
CA ALA A 303 -2.12 -7.25 4.25
C ALA A 303 -3.44 -7.00 4.99
N ILE A 304 -3.95 -5.76 4.96
CA ILE A 304 -5.24 -5.40 5.58
C ILE A 304 -6.40 -6.15 4.94
N ASN A 305 -6.42 -6.27 3.61
CA ASN A 305 -7.46 -7.00 2.89
C ASN A 305 -7.47 -8.51 3.23
N LEU A 306 -6.30 -9.12 3.39
CA LEU A 306 -6.17 -10.54 3.75
C LEU A 306 -6.49 -10.80 5.23
N ALA A 307 -6.04 -9.92 6.13
CA ALA A 307 -6.06 -10.15 7.57
C ALA A 307 -7.46 -10.44 8.12
N TRP A 308 -8.44 -9.61 7.78
CA TRP A 308 -9.81 -9.78 8.30
C TRP A 308 -10.47 -11.05 7.77
N LYS A 309 -10.24 -11.38 6.49
CA LYS A 309 -10.75 -12.60 5.86
C LYS A 309 -10.19 -13.84 6.56
N LEU A 310 -8.88 -13.86 6.74
CA LEU A 310 -8.18 -14.96 7.40
C LEU A 310 -8.60 -15.08 8.87
N ALA A 311 -8.75 -13.97 9.57
CA ALA A 311 -9.20 -13.96 10.95
C ALA A 311 -10.62 -14.52 11.12
N MET A 312 -11.57 -14.12 10.26
CA MET A 312 -12.93 -14.64 10.32
C MET A 312 -12.99 -16.14 10.04
N VAL A 313 -12.23 -16.63 9.06
CA VAL A 313 -12.14 -18.07 8.76
C VAL A 313 -11.52 -18.85 9.92
N VAL A 314 -10.39 -18.38 10.47
CA VAL A 314 -9.70 -19.05 11.58
C VAL A 314 -10.55 -19.09 12.85
N ARG A 315 -11.41 -18.09 13.05
CA ARG A 315 -12.35 -18.03 14.19
C ARG A 315 -13.64 -18.80 13.95
N GLY A 316 -13.82 -19.43 12.79
CA GLY A 316 -15.03 -20.16 12.42
C GLY A 316 -16.26 -19.26 12.24
N GLN A 317 -16.04 -18.00 11.89
CA GLN A 317 -17.10 -16.99 11.69
C GLN A 317 -17.47 -16.83 10.22
N ALA A 318 -16.60 -17.27 9.32
CA ALA A 318 -16.81 -17.25 7.88
C ALA A 318 -16.27 -18.52 7.22
N ALA A 319 -16.82 -18.82 6.06
CA ALA A 319 -16.44 -19.91 5.18
C ALA A 319 -15.03 -19.72 4.61
N GLU A 320 -14.31 -20.82 4.35
CA GLU A 320 -12.97 -20.75 3.73
C GLU A 320 -13.01 -20.13 2.31
N THR A 321 -14.16 -20.18 1.64
CA THR A 321 -14.40 -19.53 0.32
C THR A 321 -14.29 -18.01 0.38
N LEU A 322 -14.44 -17.38 1.56
CA LEU A 322 -14.19 -15.95 1.74
C LEU A 322 -12.76 -15.56 1.28
N LEU A 323 -11.79 -16.44 1.51
CA LEU A 323 -10.39 -16.21 1.15
C LEU A 323 -10.15 -16.22 -0.36
N ASP A 324 -11.06 -16.80 -1.16
CA ASP A 324 -10.95 -16.82 -2.62
C ASP A 324 -11.14 -15.43 -3.24
N SER A 325 -11.74 -14.50 -2.50
CA SER A 325 -11.85 -13.09 -2.90
C SER A 325 -10.51 -12.34 -2.89
N TYR A 326 -9.49 -12.85 -2.21
CA TYR A 326 -8.21 -12.13 -2.04
C TYR A 326 -7.46 -11.94 -3.36
N SER A 327 -7.25 -13.02 -4.12
CA SER A 327 -6.59 -12.98 -5.44
C SER A 327 -7.25 -11.98 -6.40
N PRO A 328 -8.55 -12.09 -6.75
CA PRO A 328 -9.16 -11.22 -7.75
C PRO A 328 -9.19 -9.74 -7.31
N GLU A 329 -9.42 -9.45 -6.03
CA GLU A 329 -9.41 -8.07 -5.52
C GLU A 329 -8.03 -7.42 -5.63
N ARG A 330 -7.00 -8.09 -5.10
CA ARG A 330 -5.68 -7.49 -4.97
C ARG A 330 -4.85 -7.59 -6.23
N ASN A 331 -5.06 -8.61 -7.06
CA ASN A 331 -4.44 -8.69 -8.38
C ASN A 331 -4.89 -7.56 -9.30
N ALA A 332 -6.19 -7.24 -9.30
CA ALA A 332 -6.74 -6.15 -10.10
C ALA A 332 -6.15 -4.79 -9.70
N VAL A 333 -5.97 -4.55 -8.40
CA VAL A 333 -5.29 -3.34 -7.89
C VAL A 333 -3.82 -3.31 -8.33
N GLY A 334 -3.09 -4.42 -8.16
CA GLY A 334 -1.71 -4.53 -8.63
C GLY A 334 -1.56 -4.25 -10.13
N GLU A 335 -2.49 -4.72 -10.97
CA GLU A 335 -2.52 -4.38 -12.39
C GLU A 335 -2.77 -2.89 -12.66
N MET A 336 -3.71 -2.29 -11.95
CA MET A 336 -4.02 -0.89 -12.10
C MET A 336 -2.82 -0.03 -11.76
N VAL A 337 -2.15 -0.31 -10.64
CA VAL A 337 -0.94 0.39 -10.19
C VAL A 337 0.19 0.22 -11.21
N LEU A 338 0.45 -1.01 -11.68
CA LEU A 338 1.44 -1.28 -12.72
C LEU A 338 1.16 -0.48 -14.00
N ARG A 339 -0.07 -0.52 -14.52
CA ARG A 339 -0.46 0.22 -15.73
C ARG A 339 -0.29 1.73 -15.56
N ASN A 340 -0.68 2.27 -14.41
CA ASN A 340 -0.60 3.71 -14.15
C ASN A 340 0.84 4.18 -13.95
N ALA A 341 1.64 3.46 -13.16
CA ALA A 341 3.04 3.76 -12.93
C ALA A 341 3.88 3.65 -14.21
N GLY A 342 3.63 2.63 -15.04
CA GLY A 342 4.25 2.46 -16.34
C GLY A 342 3.96 3.65 -17.27
N ARG A 343 2.68 4.01 -17.44
CA ARG A 343 2.29 5.18 -18.25
C ARG A 343 2.93 6.49 -17.77
N LEU A 344 2.97 6.73 -16.46
CA LEU A 344 3.62 7.90 -15.88
C LEU A 344 5.13 7.92 -16.18
N THR A 345 5.78 6.77 -16.03
CA THR A 345 7.21 6.61 -16.32
C THR A 345 7.49 6.87 -17.80
N ASP A 346 6.77 6.21 -18.70
CA ASP A 346 6.92 6.36 -20.16
C ASP A 346 6.71 7.82 -20.61
N MET A 347 5.69 8.49 -20.07
CA MET A 347 5.46 9.91 -20.37
C MET A 347 6.60 10.80 -19.87
N ALA A 348 7.18 10.49 -18.71
CA ALA A 348 8.25 11.27 -18.11
C ALA A 348 9.59 11.07 -18.83
N THR A 349 9.87 9.86 -19.33
CA THR A 349 11.13 9.46 -19.97
C THR A 349 11.15 9.61 -21.50
N LEU A 350 10.09 10.15 -22.12
CA LEU A 350 10.04 10.42 -23.58
C LEU A 350 11.32 11.09 -24.09
N ALA A 351 12.01 10.47 -25.07
CA ALA A 351 13.25 11.00 -25.64
C ALA A 351 13.04 11.97 -26.84
N ASN A 352 11.93 11.85 -27.57
CA ASN A 352 11.71 12.63 -28.79
C ASN A 352 11.39 14.11 -28.47
N PRO A 353 12.17 15.09 -28.95
CA PRO A 353 11.98 16.51 -28.62
C PRO A 353 10.61 17.10 -29.02
N ALA A 354 10.06 16.67 -30.16
CA ALA A 354 8.75 17.12 -30.60
C ALA A 354 7.64 16.53 -29.72
N ALA A 355 7.76 15.25 -29.35
CA ALA A 355 6.85 14.61 -28.40
C ALA A 355 6.93 15.25 -27.01
N GLN A 356 8.13 15.62 -26.55
CA GLN A 356 8.32 16.35 -25.30
C GLN A 356 7.64 17.73 -25.33
N ALA A 357 7.78 18.47 -26.44
CA ALA A 357 7.12 19.77 -26.60
C ALA A 357 5.59 19.64 -26.58
N ALA A 358 5.04 18.67 -27.32
CA ALA A 358 3.61 18.37 -27.34
C ALA A 358 3.10 17.95 -25.96
N ARG A 359 3.81 17.04 -25.27
CA ARG A 359 3.50 16.63 -23.88
C ARG A 359 3.48 17.83 -22.95
N ASN A 360 4.51 18.68 -22.99
CA ASN A 360 4.61 19.84 -22.09
C ASN A 360 3.47 20.84 -22.34
N LEU A 361 3.10 21.08 -23.60
CA LEU A 361 1.95 21.91 -23.94
C LEU A 361 0.64 21.29 -23.45
N ALA A 362 0.44 20.00 -23.72
CA ALA A 362 -0.73 19.26 -23.26
C ALA A 362 -0.85 19.28 -21.73
N LEU A 363 0.21 19.00 -20.99
CA LEU A 363 0.22 19.04 -19.52
C LEU A 363 -0.09 20.44 -19.00
N ARG A 364 0.44 21.50 -19.63
CA ARG A 364 0.16 22.88 -19.22
C ARG A 364 -1.31 23.26 -19.40
N VAL A 365 -1.94 22.74 -20.46
CA VAL A 365 -3.37 22.93 -20.73
C VAL A 365 -4.22 22.06 -19.81
N LEU A 366 -3.92 20.76 -19.73
CA LEU A 366 -4.68 19.77 -18.96
C LEU A 366 -4.63 20.05 -17.44
N LEU A 367 -3.46 20.38 -16.90
CA LEU A 367 -3.31 20.76 -15.49
C LEU A 367 -3.93 22.14 -15.18
N GLY A 368 -4.37 22.89 -16.18
CA GLY A 368 -5.21 24.07 -15.99
C GLY A 368 -6.63 23.73 -15.52
N PHE A 369 -7.11 22.52 -15.79
CA PHE A 369 -8.44 22.06 -15.39
C PHE A 369 -8.41 21.39 -14.01
N HIS A 370 -9.27 21.87 -13.10
CA HIS A 370 -9.39 21.32 -11.74
C HIS A 370 -9.67 19.81 -11.76
N ALA A 371 -10.65 19.36 -12.55
CA ALA A 371 -11.01 17.95 -12.65
C ALA A 371 -9.84 17.02 -13.03
N VAL A 372 -8.88 17.48 -13.84
CA VAL A 372 -7.69 16.68 -14.20
C VAL A 372 -6.73 16.60 -13.02
N ARG A 373 -6.49 17.72 -12.32
CA ARG A 373 -5.62 17.74 -11.13
C ARG A 373 -6.19 16.86 -10.02
N ASP A 374 -7.50 16.96 -9.78
CA ASP A 374 -8.21 16.19 -8.76
C ASP A 374 -8.15 14.69 -9.06
N ARG A 375 -8.36 14.31 -10.33
CA ARG A 375 -8.26 12.90 -10.76
C ARG A 375 -6.85 12.32 -10.57
N MET A 376 -5.81 13.11 -10.84
CA MET A 376 -4.42 12.68 -10.62
C MET A 376 -4.12 12.49 -9.13
N ALA A 377 -4.53 13.45 -8.30
CA ALA A 377 -4.36 13.36 -6.84
C ALA A 377 -5.12 12.15 -6.26
N ALA A 378 -6.34 11.89 -6.75
CA ALA A 378 -7.15 10.75 -6.33
C ALA A 378 -6.52 9.39 -6.74
N THR A 379 -5.90 9.30 -7.93
CA THR A 379 -5.16 8.10 -8.33
C THR A 379 -3.94 7.84 -7.46
N MET A 380 -3.13 8.87 -7.21
CA MET A 380 -1.91 8.73 -6.40
C MET A 380 -2.23 8.38 -4.95
N SER A 381 -3.32 8.95 -4.41
CA SER A 381 -3.74 8.71 -3.03
C SER A 381 -4.51 7.41 -2.80
N GLU A 382 -4.77 6.64 -3.87
CA GLU A 382 -5.39 5.31 -3.86
C GLU A 382 -6.81 5.26 -3.29
N ILE A 383 -7.46 6.42 -3.12
CA ILE A 383 -8.83 6.51 -2.57
C ILE A 383 -9.92 6.05 -3.54
N GLU A 384 -9.60 5.93 -4.83
CA GLU A 384 -10.50 5.44 -5.88
C GLU A 384 -10.36 3.93 -6.14
N ILE A 385 -9.55 3.21 -5.35
CA ILE A 385 -9.56 1.75 -5.40
C ILE A 385 -10.98 1.27 -5.09
N ALA A 386 -11.51 0.39 -5.94
CA ALA A 386 -12.80 -0.26 -5.78
C ALA A 386 -12.72 -1.71 -6.23
N TYR A 387 -13.61 -2.54 -5.70
CA TYR A 387 -13.68 -3.98 -5.93
C TYR A 387 -14.99 -4.39 -6.63
N ALA A 388 -15.38 -3.67 -7.68
CA ALA A 388 -16.68 -3.88 -8.35
C ALA A 388 -16.89 -5.33 -8.83
N GLU A 389 -15.82 -5.97 -9.32
CA GLU A 389 -15.83 -7.36 -9.83
C GLU A 389 -15.51 -8.41 -8.74
N SER A 390 -15.49 -8.02 -7.46
CA SER A 390 -15.24 -8.98 -6.38
C SER A 390 -16.45 -9.91 -6.19
N PRO A 391 -16.23 -11.21 -5.89
CA PRO A 391 -17.31 -12.11 -5.47
C PRO A 391 -18.02 -11.63 -4.19
N LEU A 392 -17.43 -10.71 -3.44
CA LEU A 392 -18.01 -10.11 -2.24
C LEU A 392 -18.85 -8.86 -2.51
N SER A 393 -18.88 -8.34 -3.73
CA SER A 393 -19.54 -7.09 -4.10
C SER A 393 -20.91 -7.36 -4.73
N HIS A 394 -21.98 -7.11 -3.98
CA HIS A 394 -23.35 -7.40 -4.38
C HIS A 394 -24.17 -6.10 -4.47
N GLY A 395 -24.69 -5.80 -5.67
CA GLY A 395 -25.52 -4.63 -5.90
C GLY A 395 -24.77 -3.40 -6.45
N PRO A 396 -25.48 -2.29 -6.73
CA PRO A 396 -24.90 -1.11 -7.35
C PRO A 396 -23.92 -0.42 -6.40
N HIS A 397 -22.73 -0.04 -6.90
CA HIS A 397 -21.66 0.57 -6.11
C HIS A 397 -21.09 -0.32 -4.99
N ALA A 398 -21.45 -1.61 -4.95
CA ALA A 398 -20.74 -2.56 -4.12
C ALA A 398 -19.29 -2.72 -4.61
N GLY A 399 -18.38 -2.82 -3.66
CA GLY A 399 -16.93 -2.78 -3.89
C GLY A 399 -16.34 -1.38 -3.78
N ASP A 400 -17.12 -0.30 -3.76
CA ASP A 400 -16.61 1.05 -3.58
C ASP A 400 -16.08 1.26 -2.15
N ARG A 401 -15.05 2.10 -2.00
CA ARG A 401 -14.56 2.55 -0.69
C ARG A 401 -15.71 3.26 0.04
N TRP A 402 -15.94 2.88 1.29
CA TRP A 402 -16.90 3.57 2.14
C TRP A 402 -16.38 4.99 2.48
N PRO A 403 -17.12 6.06 2.16
CA PRO A 403 -16.67 7.42 2.44
C PRO A 403 -16.63 7.70 3.95
N PRO A 404 -15.54 8.26 4.51
CA PRO A 404 -15.42 8.53 5.94
C PRO A 404 -16.56 9.40 6.51
N GLU A 405 -17.11 10.31 5.71
CA GLU A 405 -18.26 11.14 6.08
C GLU A 405 -19.54 10.34 6.37
N HIS A 406 -19.62 9.08 5.92
CA HIS A 406 -20.74 8.18 6.12
C HIS A 406 -20.54 7.19 7.28
N ASP A 407 -19.44 7.28 8.04
CA ASP A 407 -19.10 6.28 9.07
C ASP A 407 -20.13 6.19 10.23
N ALA A 408 -20.85 7.29 10.50
CA ALA A 408 -21.85 7.40 11.56
C ALA A 408 -21.38 6.81 12.91
N GLY A 409 -20.13 7.08 13.28
CA GLY A 409 -19.43 6.47 14.41
C GLY A 409 -17.92 6.35 14.12
N PRO A 410 -17.20 5.46 14.83
CA PRO A 410 -15.84 5.08 14.45
C PRO A 410 -15.81 4.45 13.04
N PRO A 411 -14.74 4.60 12.26
CA PRO A 411 -14.68 4.01 10.92
C PRO A 411 -14.96 2.50 10.92
N PRO A 412 -15.69 1.95 9.93
CA PRO A 412 -15.84 0.50 9.77
C PRO A 412 -14.48 -0.19 9.79
N GLY A 413 -14.36 -1.23 10.62
CA GLY A 413 -13.09 -1.89 10.85
C GLY A 413 -12.22 -1.31 11.97
N ALA A 414 -12.69 -0.28 12.69
CA ALA A 414 -11.99 0.26 13.85
C ALA A 414 -12.12 -0.64 15.09
N GLY A 415 -11.19 -0.46 16.04
CA GLY A 415 -11.23 -1.13 17.34
C GLY A 415 -10.53 -2.49 17.37
N ALA A 416 -10.76 -3.24 18.45
CA ALA A 416 -10.02 -4.48 18.72
C ALA A 416 -10.53 -5.67 17.92
N THR A 417 -11.82 -5.81 17.65
CA THR A 417 -12.36 -6.97 16.91
C THR A 417 -13.24 -6.48 15.77
N PRO A 418 -12.63 -6.11 14.64
CA PRO A 418 -13.37 -5.43 13.59
C PRO A 418 -14.34 -6.34 12.84
N LEU A 419 -15.60 -5.93 12.71
CA LEU A 419 -16.67 -6.69 12.07
C LEU A 419 -17.24 -5.94 10.87
N PHE A 420 -18.14 -6.58 10.13
CA PHE A 420 -18.98 -5.86 9.17
C PHE A 420 -19.88 -4.86 9.92
N VAL A 421 -20.20 -3.76 9.25
CA VAL A 421 -21.12 -2.75 9.77
C VAL A 421 -22.35 -2.70 8.87
N LEU A 422 -23.52 -2.87 9.47
CA LEU A 422 -24.79 -2.71 8.77
C LEU A 422 -25.27 -1.27 8.89
N TYR A 423 -25.52 -0.64 7.75
CA TYR A 423 -26.11 0.68 7.61
C TYR A 423 -27.54 0.54 7.11
N ALA A 424 -28.52 0.93 7.94
CA ALA A 424 -29.94 0.86 7.62
C ALA A 424 -30.76 1.80 8.51
N ASP A 425 -31.84 2.34 7.95
CA ASP A 425 -32.74 3.27 8.68
C ASP A 425 -33.71 2.55 9.63
N ASP A 426 -34.13 1.31 9.33
CA ASP A 426 -34.95 0.49 10.24
C ASP A 426 -34.05 -0.22 11.26
N ALA A 427 -33.82 0.44 12.38
CA ALA A 427 -32.99 -0.07 13.46
C ALA A 427 -33.52 -1.39 14.06
N ALA A 428 -34.84 -1.62 14.06
CA ALA A 428 -35.43 -2.82 14.64
C ALA A 428 -35.16 -4.05 13.76
N GLN A 429 -35.39 -3.93 12.45
CA GLN A 429 -35.04 -5.00 11.50
C GLN A 429 -33.54 -5.21 11.39
N GLY A 430 -32.75 -4.13 11.39
CA GLY A 430 -31.29 -4.22 11.39
C GLY A 430 -30.74 -4.95 12.63
N ALA A 431 -31.26 -4.66 13.82
CA ALA A 431 -30.89 -5.39 15.04
C ALA A 431 -31.30 -6.87 14.97
N ALA A 432 -32.48 -7.18 14.43
CA ALA A 432 -32.93 -8.56 14.26
C ALA A 432 -32.05 -9.35 13.27
N LEU A 433 -31.59 -8.71 12.19
CA LEU A 433 -30.68 -9.32 11.22
C LEU A 433 -29.31 -9.58 11.82
N THR A 434 -28.68 -8.57 12.43
CA THR A 434 -27.32 -8.67 13.00
C THR A 434 -27.24 -9.68 14.14
N ALA A 435 -28.29 -9.81 14.95
CA ALA A 435 -28.38 -10.83 16.00
C ALA A 435 -28.30 -12.28 15.49
N ARG A 436 -28.60 -12.54 14.21
CA ARG A 436 -28.48 -13.87 13.59
C ARG A 436 -27.04 -14.23 13.23
N PHE A 437 -26.15 -13.25 13.13
CA PHE A 437 -24.76 -13.43 12.69
C PHE A 437 -23.76 -12.85 13.71
N PRO A 438 -23.81 -13.31 14.98
CA PRO A 438 -22.93 -12.81 16.02
C PRO A 438 -21.46 -13.06 15.67
N GLY A 439 -20.65 -12.01 15.70
CA GLY A 439 -19.23 -12.09 15.39
C GLY A 439 -18.88 -12.00 13.90
N LEU A 440 -19.87 -11.85 13.00
CA LEU A 440 -19.64 -11.45 11.61
C LEU A 440 -19.99 -9.96 11.42
N VAL A 441 -21.09 -9.50 12.01
CA VAL A 441 -21.58 -8.12 11.93
C VAL A 441 -21.65 -7.49 13.32
N GLU A 442 -21.42 -6.18 13.44
CA GLU A 442 -21.69 -5.42 14.65
C GLU A 442 -23.16 -5.57 15.09
N ALA A 443 -23.39 -5.66 16.40
CA ALA A 443 -24.71 -5.95 16.96
C ALA A 443 -25.75 -4.83 16.76
N ALA A 444 -25.30 -3.60 16.56
CA ALA A 444 -26.16 -2.44 16.37
C ALA A 444 -25.98 -1.92 14.94
N PRO A 445 -27.07 -1.81 14.14
CA PRO A 445 -26.99 -1.12 12.87
C PRO A 445 -26.72 0.37 13.07
N ARG A 446 -26.15 1.01 12.04
CA ARG A 446 -25.90 2.44 11.96
C ARG A 446 -26.87 3.09 10.98
N PRO A 447 -27.20 4.39 11.13
CA PRO A 447 -28.06 5.08 10.18
C PRO A 447 -27.39 5.14 8.80
N ALA A 448 -28.13 4.91 7.72
CA ALA A 448 -27.54 4.78 6.38
C ALA A 448 -26.99 6.09 5.80
N GLY A 449 -27.40 7.24 6.34
CA GLY A 449 -27.00 8.56 5.86
C GLY A 449 -27.72 8.98 4.57
N GLU A 450 -27.93 8.04 3.64
CA GLU A 450 -28.76 8.20 2.45
C GLU A 450 -30.08 7.40 2.58
N PRO A 451 -31.24 8.07 2.49
CA PRO A 451 -32.53 7.40 2.58
C PRO A 451 -32.71 6.33 1.50
N GLY A 452 -33.28 5.20 1.89
CA GLY A 452 -33.75 4.18 0.94
C GLY A 452 -32.72 3.12 0.57
N ARG A 453 -31.55 3.09 1.22
CA ARG A 453 -30.54 2.03 1.03
C ARG A 453 -30.26 1.25 2.30
N LEU A 454 -29.87 -0.01 2.10
CA LEU A 454 -29.28 -0.90 3.08
C LEU A 454 -27.87 -1.23 2.60
N VAL A 455 -26.86 -0.99 3.43
CA VAL A 455 -25.45 -1.23 3.06
C VAL A 455 -24.74 -2.05 4.12
N LEU A 456 -24.05 -3.12 3.72
CA LEU A 456 -23.08 -3.81 4.57
C LEU A 456 -21.67 -3.40 4.17
N VAL A 457 -20.96 -2.78 5.11
CA VAL A 457 -19.57 -2.37 4.91
C VAL A 457 -18.64 -3.39 5.55
N ARG A 458 -17.64 -3.83 4.79
CA ARG A 458 -16.62 -4.79 5.21
C ARG A 458 -15.67 -4.20 6.26
N PRO A 459 -14.93 -5.04 7.01
CA PRO A 459 -13.89 -4.55 7.94
C PRO A 459 -12.77 -3.73 7.29
N ASP A 460 -12.48 -3.95 6.00
CA ASP A 460 -11.54 -3.13 5.23
C ASP A 460 -12.20 -1.86 4.64
N GLY A 461 -13.45 -1.58 5.01
CA GLY A 461 -14.15 -0.32 4.72
C GLY A 461 -14.44 -0.12 3.25
N TYR A 462 -14.85 -1.21 2.61
CA TYR A 462 -15.45 -1.24 1.28
C TYR A 462 -16.89 -1.75 1.40
N ALA A 463 -17.81 -1.25 0.58
CA ALA A 463 -19.17 -1.78 0.55
C ALA A 463 -19.15 -3.23 0.04
N GLY A 464 -19.66 -4.17 0.84
CA GLY A 464 -19.85 -5.55 0.42
C GLY A 464 -21.21 -5.77 -0.26
N LEU A 465 -22.27 -5.25 0.35
CA LEU A 465 -23.62 -5.29 -0.20
C LEU A 465 -24.22 -3.89 -0.22
N VAL A 466 -24.85 -3.52 -1.33
CA VAL A 466 -25.73 -2.36 -1.44
C VAL A 466 -27.07 -2.83 -1.98
N ALA A 467 -28.13 -2.66 -1.20
CA ALA A 467 -29.49 -3.06 -1.55
C ALA A 467 -30.49 -1.95 -1.20
N ASP A 468 -31.74 -2.11 -1.65
CA ASP A 468 -32.83 -1.21 -1.25
C ASP A 468 -33.15 -1.40 0.25
N ALA A 469 -33.58 -0.33 0.94
CA ALA A 469 -33.81 -0.34 2.40
C ALA A 469 -34.78 -1.43 2.91
N GLY A 470 -35.64 -1.99 2.04
CA GLY A 470 -36.57 -3.06 2.38
C GLY A 470 -36.06 -4.47 2.09
N ASP A 471 -34.91 -4.63 1.42
CA ASP A 471 -34.40 -5.92 0.95
C ASP A 471 -33.54 -6.64 2.00
N TRP A 472 -34.17 -6.93 3.14
CA TRP A 472 -33.57 -7.67 4.24
C TRP A 472 -33.28 -9.13 3.89
N GLU A 473 -33.98 -9.68 2.90
CA GLU A 473 -33.76 -11.05 2.44
C GLU A 473 -32.40 -11.18 1.74
N THR A 474 -32.09 -10.26 0.82
CA THR A 474 -30.78 -10.23 0.16
C THR A 474 -29.66 -10.01 1.18
N ALA A 475 -29.84 -9.09 2.14
CA ALA A 475 -28.87 -8.89 3.22
C ALA A 475 -28.64 -10.13 4.08
N GLY A 476 -29.72 -10.84 4.43
CA GLY A 476 -29.65 -12.09 5.18
C GLY A 476 -28.99 -13.22 4.39
N ARG A 477 -29.23 -13.30 3.07
CA ARG A 477 -28.61 -14.30 2.20
C ARG A 477 -27.11 -14.05 2.06
N TYR A 478 -26.72 -12.79 1.82
CA TYR A 478 -25.31 -12.38 1.73
C TYR A 478 -24.51 -12.78 2.98
N LEU A 479 -25.03 -12.47 4.18
CA LEU A 479 -24.37 -12.84 5.44
C LEU A 479 -24.37 -14.36 5.68
N ALA A 480 -25.42 -15.07 5.25
CA ALA A 480 -25.47 -16.53 5.36
C ALA A 480 -24.45 -17.22 4.44
N GLU A 481 -24.27 -16.73 3.21
CA GLU A 481 -23.24 -17.23 2.28
C GLU A 481 -21.83 -17.00 2.80
N LEU A 482 -21.58 -15.88 3.48
CA LEU A 482 -20.30 -15.63 4.14
C LEU A 482 -20.03 -16.58 5.31
N ALA A 483 -21.08 -16.96 6.06
CA ALA A 483 -20.97 -17.77 7.27
C ALA A 483 -20.96 -19.29 7.03
N ALA A 484 -21.38 -19.76 5.85
CA ALA A 484 -21.60 -21.17 5.52
C ALA A 484 -20.36 -21.88 4.98
#